data_AF-A0AAJ6A5Q9-F1
#
_entry.id   AF-A0AAJ6A5Q9-F1
#
_cell.length_a   1.000
_cell.length_b   1.000
_cell.length_c   1.000
_cell.angle_alpha   90.00
_cell.angle_beta   90.00
_cell.angle_gamma   90.00
#
_symmetry.space_group_name_H-M   'P 1'
#
loop_
_entity.id
_entity.type
_entity.pdbx_description
1 polymer ?
#
loop_
_entity_poly.entity_id
_entity_poly.type
_entity_poly.pdbx_seq_one_letter_code
_entity_poly.pdbx_strand_id
1 'polypeptide(L)'
;MRRSFLVDTCVISETRFQEPDPGVRDFLAANEFFIPAVVLIEIQQGIMELCATNPSKAVALSAWYQQLFSAELPILPLGREVAEVLGTLVSDKRLQNLCIANPRKKRPRLGLDLHIAAFALAYRLPIATHNIADFCAVNACYPLPGIYSPREDRWYAAMEPLQYPEGNSEELTGVGHGLVQSSR
;
A
#
# COMPACT_ATOMS: atom_id res chain seq x y z
N MET A 1 12.56 -16.22 -2.07
CA MET A 1 11.10 -16.35 -2.26
C MET A 1 10.59 -15.02 -2.79
N ARG A 2 9.84 -15.01 -3.90
CA ARG A 2 9.17 -13.79 -4.38
C ARG A 2 8.07 -13.41 -3.38
N ARG A 3 8.00 -12.14 -3.01
CA ARG A 3 6.89 -11.57 -2.22
C ARG A 3 6.15 -10.56 -3.07
N SER A 4 4.89 -10.34 -2.74
CA SER A 4 4.04 -9.36 -3.42
C SER A 4 3.90 -8.11 -2.55
N PHE A 5 4.03 -6.93 -3.16
CA PHE A 5 3.98 -5.64 -2.47
C PHE A 5 2.98 -4.69 -3.12
N LEU A 6 2.48 -3.73 -2.35
CA LEU A 6 1.96 -2.48 -2.91
C LEU A 6 3.11 -1.51 -3.07
N VAL A 7 3.23 -0.88 -4.25
CA VAL A 7 4.23 0.16 -4.47
C VAL A 7 3.61 1.54 -4.28
N ASP A 8 4.29 2.34 -3.48
CA ASP A 8 4.01 3.77 -3.33
C ASP A 8 4.46 4.54 -4.60
N THR A 9 3.89 5.72 -4.81
CA THR A 9 4.22 6.64 -5.91
C THR A 9 5.71 6.93 -5.95
N CYS A 10 6.37 7.08 -4.80
CA CYS A 10 7.80 7.36 -4.75
C CYS A 10 8.66 6.22 -5.32
N VAL A 11 8.23 4.97 -5.20
CA VAL A 11 8.95 3.80 -5.71
C VAL A 11 8.72 3.65 -7.21
N ILE A 12 7.46 3.66 -7.66
CA ILE A 12 7.18 3.48 -9.09
C ILE A 12 7.69 4.66 -9.92
N SER A 13 7.68 5.88 -9.37
CA SER A 13 8.20 7.08 -10.06
C SER A 13 9.70 7.02 -10.31
N GLU A 14 10.45 6.17 -9.61
CA GLU A 14 11.88 5.99 -9.83
C GLU A 14 12.18 5.38 -11.20
N THR A 15 11.25 4.56 -11.74
CA THR A 15 11.36 3.94 -13.07
C THR A 15 11.37 4.94 -14.22
N ARG A 16 11.07 6.22 -13.97
CA ARG A 16 11.16 7.28 -14.98
C ARG A 16 12.58 7.68 -15.32
N PHE A 17 13.52 7.40 -14.41
CA PHE A 17 14.91 7.77 -14.59
C PHE A 17 15.63 6.71 -15.41
N GLN A 18 16.57 7.14 -16.25
CA GLN A 18 17.42 6.22 -17.02
C GLN A 18 18.26 5.34 -16.09
N GLU A 19 18.67 5.88 -14.95
CA GLU A 19 19.37 5.17 -13.88
C GLU A 19 18.54 5.30 -12.59
N PRO A 20 17.55 4.40 -12.37
CA PRO A 20 16.81 4.33 -11.11
C PRO A 20 17.73 4.00 -9.93
N ASP A 21 17.35 4.40 -8.71
CA ASP A 21 18.00 3.92 -7.49
C ASP A 21 18.21 2.39 -7.54
N PRO A 22 19.45 1.89 -7.34
CA PRO A 22 19.75 0.47 -7.47
C PRO A 22 18.89 -0.43 -6.58
N GLY A 23 18.58 0.01 -5.36
CA GLY A 23 17.73 -0.75 -4.43
C GLY A 23 16.30 -0.86 -4.94
N VAL A 24 15.76 0.22 -5.51
CA VAL A 24 14.42 0.19 -6.14
C VAL A 24 14.41 -0.71 -7.38
N ARG A 25 15.41 -0.59 -8.25
CA ARG A 25 15.53 -1.43 -9.46
C ARG A 25 15.59 -2.91 -9.09
N ASP A 26 16.48 -3.27 -8.18
CA ASP A 26 16.71 -4.66 -7.80
C ASP A 26 15.49 -5.24 -7.07
N PHE A 27 14.81 -4.43 -6.24
CA PHE A 27 13.54 -4.78 -5.61
C PHE A 27 12.44 -5.10 -6.63
N LEU A 28 12.21 -4.22 -7.62
CA LEU A 28 11.16 -4.41 -8.63
C LEU A 28 11.44 -5.63 -9.52
N ALA A 29 12.70 -5.96 -9.78
CA ALA A 29 13.09 -7.14 -10.53
C ALA A 29 12.91 -8.45 -9.74
N ALA A 30 13.10 -8.40 -8.42
CA ALA A 30 13.08 -9.58 -7.55
C ALA A 30 11.68 -9.93 -7.01
N ASN A 31 10.73 -8.99 -7.03
CA ASN A 31 9.44 -9.12 -6.36
C ASN A 31 8.26 -8.91 -7.30
N GLU A 32 7.10 -9.38 -6.87
CA GLU A 32 5.84 -8.97 -7.48
C GLU A 32 5.39 -7.67 -6.84
N PHE A 33 4.76 -6.81 -7.62
CA PHE A 33 4.20 -5.57 -7.11
C PHE A 33 2.83 -5.32 -7.70
N PHE A 34 2.06 -4.51 -6.99
CA PHE A 34 0.75 -4.04 -7.36
C PHE A 34 0.69 -2.53 -7.15
N ILE A 35 0.05 -1.82 -8.05
CA ILE A 35 -0.05 -0.36 -8.00
C ILE A 35 -1.46 0.00 -7.51
N PRO A 36 -1.62 0.59 -6.31
CA PRO A 36 -2.89 1.17 -5.91
C PRO A 36 -3.37 2.19 -6.94
N ALA A 37 -4.62 2.12 -7.41
CA ALA A 37 -5.12 3.07 -8.41
C ALA A 37 -4.98 4.55 -8.00
N VAL A 38 -4.89 4.85 -6.70
CA VAL A 38 -4.64 6.19 -6.18
C VAL A 38 -3.27 6.77 -6.59
N VAL A 39 -2.25 5.94 -6.80
CA VAL A 39 -0.92 6.37 -7.27
C VAL A 39 -1.02 7.10 -8.61
N LEU A 40 -1.97 6.70 -9.45
CA LEU A 40 -2.23 7.33 -10.74
C LEU A 40 -2.70 8.79 -10.59
N ILE A 41 -3.49 9.08 -9.55
CA ILE A 41 -3.95 10.44 -9.23
C ILE A 41 -2.73 11.32 -8.90
N GLU A 42 -1.80 10.80 -8.11
CA GLU A 42 -0.60 11.51 -7.68
C GLU A 42 0.34 11.81 -8.85
N ILE A 43 0.53 10.84 -9.76
CA ILE A 43 1.31 11.04 -10.99
C ILE A 43 0.62 12.08 -11.89
N GLN A 44 -0.68 11.96 -12.12
CA GLN A 44 -1.43 12.88 -12.99
C GLN A 44 -1.42 14.30 -12.43
N GLN A 45 -1.54 14.47 -11.10
CA GLN A 45 -1.38 15.77 -10.45
C GLN A 45 0.01 16.34 -10.71
N GLY A 46 1.07 15.55 -10.52
CA GLY A 46 2.45 15.98 -10.77
C GLY A 46 2.67 16.45 -12.21
N ILE A 47 2.04 15.79 -13.19
CA ILE A 47 2.06 16.23 -14.60
C ILE A 47 1.37 17.60 -14.75
N MET A 48 0.19 17.78 -14.17
CA MET A 48 -0.57 19.03 -14.27
C MET A 48 0.13 20.22 -13.60
N GLU A 49 0.76 19.99 -12.45
CA GLU A 49 1.60 21.01 -11.79
C GLU A 49 2.79 21.41 -12.67
N LEU A 50 3.41 20.45 -13.36
CA LEU A 50 4.49 20.73 -14.30
C LEU A 50 4.00 21.44 -15.55
N CYS A 51 2.78 21.20 -16.04
CA CYS A 51 2.25 21.95 -17.19
C CYS A 51 2.24 23.46 -16.94
N ALA A 52 1.94 23.88 -15.71
CA ALA A 52 1.90 25.30 -15.34
C ALA A 52 3.29 25.93 -15.16
N THR A 53 4.33 25.14 -14.90
CA THR A 53 5.64 25.65 -14.42
C THR A 53 6.83 25.23 -15.27
N ASN A 54 6.77 24.07 -15.92
CA ASN A 54 7.79 23.50 -16.78
C ASN A 54 7.16 22.52 -17.81
N PRO A 55 6.60 23.04 -18.92
CA PRO A 55 5.91 22.23 -19.92
C PRO A 55 6.79 21.12 -20.52
N SER A 56 8.09 21.37 -20.74
CA SER A 56 8.99 20.36 -21.29
C SER A 56 9.14 19.15 -20.35
N LYS A 57 9.23 19.38 -19.03
CA LYS A 57 9.22 18.28 -18.05
C LYS A 57 7.87 17.59 -17.98
N ALA A 58 6.77 18.32 -18.14
CA ALA A 58 5.42 17.74 -18.16
C ALA A 58 5.26 16.77 -19.35
N VAL A 59 5.76 17.14 -20.54
CA VAL A 59 5.76 16.27 -21.73
C VAL A 59 6.56 15.00 -21.47
N ALA A 60 7.77 15.12 -20.93
CA ALA A 60 8.61 13.95 -20.62
C ALA A 60 7.94 13.02 -19.59
N LEU A 61 7.38 13.58 -18.52
CA LEU A 61 6.66 12.80 -17.50
C LEU A 61 5.39 12.15 -18.06
N SER A 62 4.67 12.83 -18.94
CA SER A 62 3.48 12.28 -19.62
C SER A 62 3.85 11.11 -20.53
N ALA A 63 4.94 11.24 -21.29
CA ALA A 63 5.41 10.17 -22.16
C ALA A 63 5.79 8.91 -21.35
N TRP A 64 6.52 9.09 -20.24
CA TRP A 64 6.82 7.99 -19.32
C TRP A 64 5.54 7.37 -18.74
N TYR A 65 4.58 8.19 -18.29
CA TYR A 65 3.32 7.69 -17.73
C TYR A 65 2.54 6.84 -18.75
N GLN A 66 2.49 7.26 -20.03
CA GLN A 66 1.85 6.48 -21.09
C GLN A 66 2.59 5.15 -21.36
N GLN A 67 3.92 5.15 -21.32
CA GLN A 67 4.72 3.92 -21.45
C GLN A 67 4.42 2.95 -20.30
N LEU A 68 4.21 3.46 -19.08
CA LEU A 68 3.86 2.64 -17.93
C LEU A 68 2.59 1.81 -18.22
N PHE A 69 1.53 2.40 -18.79
CA PHE A 69 0.28 1.67 -19.12
C PHE A 69 0.40 0.66 -20.25
N SER A 70 1.33 0.88 -21.19
CA SER A 70 1.54 -0.08 -22.28
C SER A 70 2.04 -1.45 -21.80
N ALA A 71 2.47 -1.55 -20.54
CA ALA A 71 3.06 -2.74 -19.94
C ALA A 71 2.08 -3.62 -19.13
N GLU A 72 0.76 -3.49 -19.29
CA GLU A 72 -0.25 -4.25 -18.53
C GLU A 72 -0.01 -4.21 -17.00
N LEU A 73 0.10 -3.00 -16.44
CA LEU A 73 0.43 -2.84 -15.03
C LEU A 73 -0.57 -3.54 -14.11
N PRO A 74 -0.10 -4.18 -13.02
CA PRO A 74 -0.95 -4.80 -12.01
C PRO A 74 -1.60 -3.75 -11.10
N ILE A 75 -2.53 -2.96 -11.65
CA ILE A 75 -3.25 -1.91 -10.93
C ILE A 75 -4.37 -2.51 -10.10
N LEU A 76 -4.42 -2.19 -8.81
CA LEU A 76 -5.53 -2.57 -7.93
C LEU A 76 -6.59 -1.45 -7.91
N PRO A 77 -7.86 -1.77 -8.22
CA PRO A 77 -8.94 -0.79 -8.21
C PRO A 77 -9.35 -0.41 -6.78
N LEU A 78 -9.92 0.78 -6.63
CA LEU A 78 -10.58 1.17 -5.38
C LEU A 78 -11.94 0.46 -5.32
N GLY A 79 -11.95 -0.72 -4.68
CA GLY A 79 -13.15 -1.52 -4.42
C GLY A 79 -13.90 -1.10 -3.15
N ARG A 80 -15.00 -1.79 -2.87
CA ARG A 80 -15.84 -1.57 -1.68
C ARG A 80 -15.03 -1.72 -0.39
N GLU A 81 -14.22 -2.77 -0.28
CA GLU A 81 -13.42 -3.11 0.90
C GLU A 81 -12.39 -2.02 1.19
N VAL A 82 -11.69 -1.55 0.15
CA VAL A 82 -10.74 -0.44 0.27
C VAL A 82 -11.45 0.84 0.72
N ALA A 83 -12.62 1.14 0.15
CA ALA A 83 -13.40 2.32 0.49
C ALA A 83 -13.87 2.32 1.96
N GLU A 84 -14.29 1.17 2.48
CA GLU A 84 -14.71 1.01 3.88
C GLU A 84 -13.53 1.20 4.85
N VAL A 85 -12.38 0.60 4.55
CA VAL A 85 -11.15 0.84 5.34
C VAL A 85 -10.75 2.30 5.27
N LEU A 86 -10.74 2.90 4.09
CA LEU A 86 -10.37 4.29 3.91
C LEU A 86 -11.29 5.22 4.72
N GLY A 87 -12.60 4.99 4.69
CA GLY A 87 -13.58 5.75 5.48
C GLY A 87 -13.27 5.71 6.99
N THR A 88 -12.79 4.58 7.48
CA THR A 88 -12.31 4.44 8.87
C THR A 88 -11.05 5.27 9.10
N LEU A 89 -10.03 5.13 8.24
CA LEU A 89 -8.76 5.84 8.40
C LEU A 89 -8.93 7.37 8.35
N VAL A 90 -9.69 7.90 7.40
CA VAL A 90 -9.86 9.36 7.23
C VAL A 90 -10.68 10.01 8.34
N SER A 91 -11.50 9.22 9.05
CA SER A 91 -12.30 9.68 10.19
C SER A 91 -11.51 9.69 11.50
N ASP A 92 -10.34 9.07 11.52
CA ASP A 92 -9.52 8.96 12.72
C ASP A 92 -8.72 10.26 12.98
N LYS A 93 -9.04 10.94 14.08
CA LYS A 93 -8.38 12.19 14.47
C LYS A 93 -6.87 12.03 14.67
N ARG A 94 -6.38 10.84 15.01
CA ARG A 94 -4.95 10.55 15.15
C ARG A 94 -4.19 10.62 13.83
N LEU A 95 -4.89 10.47 12.71
CA LEU A 95 -4.34 10.47 11.35
C LEU A 95 -4.67 11.75 10.56
N GLN A 96 -5.30 12.74 11.19
CA GLN A 96 -5.80 13.94 10.50
C GLN A 96 -4.68 14.76 9.82
N ASN A 97 -3.47 14.72 10.36
CA ASN A 97 -2.28 15.34 9.77
C ASN A 97 -1.86 14.71 8.44
N LEU A 98 -2.27 13.46 8.17
CA LEU A 98 -2.06 12.76 6.91
C LEU A 98 -3.21 13.00 5.92
N CYS A 99 -4.44 13.26 6.40
CA CYS A 99 -5.59 13.56 5.54
C CYS A 99 -5.52 14.97 4.93
N ILE A 100 -5.07 15.96 5.69
CA ILE A 100 -5.22 17.37 5.32
C ILE A 100 -3.94 17.85 4.65
N ALA A 101 -4.07 18.20 3.36
CA ALA A 101 -3.06 18.94 2.63
C ALA A 101 -2.74 20.23 3.38
N ASN A 102 -1.57 20.32 4.02
CA ASN A 102 -1.21 21.50 4.79
C ASN A 102 -1.03 22.70 3.84
N PRO A 103 -1.94 23.70 3.85
CA PRO A 103 -1.93 24.79 2.87
C PRO A 103 -0.77 25.76 3.09
N ARG A 104 -0.08 25.68 4.24
CA ARG A 104 1.12 26.48 4.52
C ARG A 104 2.41 25.85 3.97
N LYS A 105 2.37 24.58 3.54
CA LYS A 105 3.51 23.98 2.84
C LYS A 105 3.50 24.48 1.39
N LYS A 106 4.68 24.82 0.86
CA LYS A 106 4.87 25.25 -0.54
C LYS A 106 4.28 24.27 -1.58
N ARG A 107 4.08 23.01 -1.20
CA ARG A 107 3.38 21.97 -1.97
C ARG A 107 2.47 21.18 -1.03
N PRO A 108 1.16 21.43 -1.04
CA PRO A 108 0.20 20.65 -0.26
C PRO A 108 0.20 19.21 -0.79
N ARG A 109 0.54 18.21 0.04
CA ARG A 109 0.41 16.79 -0.34
C ARG A 109 -1.07 16.41 -0.32
N LEU A 110 -1.54 15.61 -1.28
CA LEU A 110 -2.94 15.17 -1.36
C LEU A 110 -3.38 14.21 -0.24
N GLY A 111 -2.47 13.78 0.63
CA GLY A 111 -2.79 12.84 1.71
C GLY A 111 -3.05 11.41 1.23
N LEU A 112 -2.52 11.05 0.06
CA LEU A 112 -2.78 9.73 -0.55
C LEU A 112 -2.07 8.59 0.17
N ASP A 113 -1.14 8.88 1.10
CA ASP A 113 -0.54 7.87 1.99
C ASP A 113 -1.63 7.07 2.73
N LEU A 114 -2.72 7.71 3.17
CA LEU A 114 -3.84 7.00 3.81
C LEU A 114 -4.63 6.14 2.84
N HIS A 115 -4.72 6.53 1.57
CA HIS A 115 -5.35 5.71 0.55
C HIS A 115 -4.51 4.46 0.32
N ILE A 116 -3.19 4.60 0.14
CA ILE A 116 -2.28 3.46 -0.02
C ILE A 116 -2.32 2.54 1.20
N ALA A 117 -2.38 3.10 2.42
CA ALA A 117 -2.54 2.31 3.64
C ALA A 117 -3.87 1.54 3.68
N ALA A 118 -4.97 2.13 3.19
CA ALA A 118 -6.24 1.42 3.07
C ALA A 118 -6.16 0.24 2.10
N PHE A 119 -5.45 0.39 0.96
CA PHE A 119 -5.16 -0.73 0.06
C PHE A 119 -4.35 -1.82 0.77
N ALA A 120 -3.32 -1.46 1.53
CA ALA A 120 -2.49 -2.42 2.25
C ALA A 120 -3.29 -3.25 3.25
N LEU A 121 -4.16 -2.58 4.01
CA LEU A 121 -5.04 -3.24 4.98
C LEU A 121 -6.10 -4.11 4.31
N ALA A 122 -6.71 -3.66 3.21
CA ALA A 122 -7.75 -4.41 2.50
C ALA A 122 -7.19 -5.63 1.77
N TYR A 123 -6.08 -5.48 1.04
CA TYR A 123 -5.45 -6.54 0.25
C TYR A 123 -4.44 -7.37 1.05
N ARG A 124 -4.15 -7.00 2.30
CA ARG A 124 -3.17 -7.67 3.18
C ARG A 124 -1.75 -7.74 2.58
N LEU A 125 -1.37 -6.70 1.84
CA LEU A 125 -0.07 -6.61 1.19
C LEU A 125 0.84 -5.59 1.90
N PRO A 126 2.15 -5.88 2.06
CA PRO A 126 3.11 -4.91 2.57
C PRO A 126 3.33 -3.76 1.57
N ILE A 127 3.71 -2.61 2.09
CA ILE A 127 3.94 -1.39 1.30
C ILE A 127 5.45 -1.22 1.08
N ALA A 128 5.86 -1.02 -0.17
CA ALA A 128 7.18 -0.57 -0.55
C ALA A 128 7.17 0.96 -0.72
N THR A 129 7.94 1.68 0.09
CA THR A 129 7.90 3.15 0.16
C THR A 129 9.21 3.75 0.69
N HIS A 130 9.46 5.02 0.35
CA HIS A 130 10.47 5.87 0.99
C HIS A 130 9.85 6.83 2.03
N ASN A 131 8.52 6.93 2.09
CA ASN A 131 7.79 7.82 3.00
C ASN A 131 7.53 7.14 4.36
N ILE A 132 8.59 6.61 4.97
CA ILE A 132 8.52 5.71 6.14
C ILE A 132 7.74 6.30 7.30
N ALA A 133 7.98 7.57 7.63
CA ALA A 133 7.37 8.21 8.80
C ALA A 133 5.84 8.25 8.72
N ASP A 134 5.28 8.54 7.55
CA ASP A 134 3.83 8.66 7.36
C ASP A 134 3.16 7.28 7.52
N PHE A 135 3.72 6.23 6.93
CA PHE A 135 3.21 4.86 7.09
C PHE A 135 3.44 4.28 8.50
N CYS A 136 4.54 4.64 9.18
CA CYS A 136 4.73 4.28 10.58
C CYS A 136 3.68 4.94 11.50
N ALA A 137 3.27 6.18 11.21
CA ALA A 137 2.20 6.85 11.95
C ALA A 137 0.85 6.14 11.77
N VAL A 138 0.55 5.66 10.55
CA VAL A 138 -0.62 4.81 10.32
C VAL A 138 -0.50 3.49 11.08
N ASN A 139 0.65 2.81 10.98
CA ASN A 139 0.91 1.52 11.62
C ASN A 139 0.74 1.55 13.14
N ALA A 140 1.07 2.67 13.79
CA ALA A 140 0.89 2.86 15.21
C ALA A 140 -0.61 2.86 15.64
N CYS A 141 -1.52 3.18 14.71
CA CYS A 141 -2.96 3.17 14.95
C CYS A 141 -3.65 1.93 14.37
N TYR A 142 -3.18 1.46 13.22
CA TYR A 142 -3.72 0.35 12.44
C TYR A 142 -2.54 -0.50 11.90
N PRO A 143 -2.25 -1.66 12.51
CA PRO A 143 -1.11 -2.49 12.10
C PRO A 143 -1.15 -2.84 10.62
N LEU A 144 -0.14 -2.36 9.88
CA LEU A 144 0.01 -2.61 8.46
C LEU A 144 0.69 -3.97 8.23
N PRO A 145 0.39 -4.69 7.13
CA PRO A 145 1.04 -5.98 6.84
C PRO A 145 2.56 -5.89 6.76
N GLY A 146 3.07 -4.75 6.31
CA GLY A 146 4.45 -4.37 6.49
C GLY A 146 4.80 -3.07 5.78
N ILE A 147 5.94 -2.52 6.16
CA ILE A 147 6.52 -1.30 5.59
C ILE A 147 7.96 -1.63 5.24
N TYR A 148 8.29 -1.59 3.96
CA TYR A 148 9.61 -1.93 3.44
C TYR A 148 10.18 -0.77 2.63
N SER A 149 11.47 -0.47 2.83
CA SER A 149 12.22 0.50 2.04
C SER A 149 13.12 -0.24 1.05
N PRO A 150 12.82 -0.18 -0.27
CA PRO A 150 13.68 -0.78 -1.29
C PRO A 150 15.08 -0.17 -1.33
N ARG A 151 15.18 1.14 -1.04
CA ARG A 151 16.43 1.88 -1.07
C ARG A 151 17.39 1.49 0.07
N GLU A 152 16.82 1.13 1.23
CA GLU A 152 17.61 0.71 2.39
C GLU A 152 17.65 -0.81 2.57
N ASP A 153 16.97 -1.55 1.70
CA ASP A 153 16.71 -2.99 1.83
C ASP A 153 16.26 -3.38 3.25
N ARG A 154 15.26 -2.65 3.78
CA ARG A 154 14.91 -2.73 5.20
C ARG A 154 13.41 -2.75 5.46
N TRP A 155 13.00 -3.63 6.37
CA TRP A 155 11.67 -3.61 6.99
C TRP A 155 11.64 -2.67 8.20
N TYR A 156 10.64 -1.79 8.23
CA TYR A 156 10.33 -0.91 9.37
C TYR A 156 9.14 -1.40 10.19
N ALA A 157 8.28 -2.19 9.57
CA ALA A 157 7.24 -2.97 10.22
C ALA A 157 7.02 -4.23 9.39
N ALA A 158 6.80 -5.37 10.03
CA ALA A 158 6.36 -6.58 9.37
C ALA A 158 5.42 -7.29 10.33
N MET A 159 4.20 -7.63 9.90
CA MET A 159 3.36 -8.51 10.70
C MET A 159 4.00 -9.90 10.68
N GLU A 160 4.34 -10.40 11.87
CA GLU A 160 4.68 -11.80 12.04
C GLU A 160 3.38 -12.63 11.97
N PRO A 161 3.40 -13.82 11.33
CA PRO A 161 2.28 -14.73 11.37
C PRO A 161 1.89 -15.00 12.82
N LEU A 162 0.59 -14.95 13.13
CA LEU A 162 0.09 -15.41 14.42
C LEU A 162 0.56 -16.86 14.61
N GLN A 163 1.44 -17.08 15.59
CA GLN A 163 1.77 -18.41 16.04
C GLN A 163 0.56 -18.93 16.81
N TYR A 164 -0.23 -19.79 16.17
CA TYR A 164 -1.22 -20.56 16.90
C TYR A 164 -0.47 -21.55 17.80
N PRO A 165 -0.71 -21.59 19.12
CA PRO A 165 -0.19 -22.67 19.94
C PRO A 165 -0.71 -23.97 19.34
N GLU A 166 0.20 -24.93 19.11
CA GLU A 166 -0.17 -26.24 18.58
C GLU A 166 -1.29 -26.82 19.46
N GLY A 167 -2.50 -26.89 18.91
CA GLY A 167 -3.66 -27.41 19.63
C GLY A 167 -3.45 -28.90 19.88
N ASN A 168 -3.30 -29.27 21.15
CA ASN A 168 -3.22 -30.67 21.56
C ASN A 168 -4.51 -31.36 21.09
N SER A 169 -4.39 -32.22 20.08
CA SER A 169 -5.52 -32.79 19.34
C SER A 169 -6.28 -33.88 20.10
N GLU A 170 -6.07 -34.01 21.40
CA GLU A 170 -6.48 -35.17 22.19
C GLU A 170 -7.79 -34.98 23.00
N GLU A 171 -8.41 -33.80 23.01
CA GLU A 171 -9.61 -33.58 23.84
C GLU A 171 -10.97 -33.63 23.10
N LEU A 172 -11.01 -34.00 21.82
CA LEU A 172 -12.28 -34.06 21.06
C LEU A 172 -12.86 -35.48 20.88
N THR A 173 -12.27 -36.53 21.46
CA THR A 173 -12.85 -37.89 21.41
C THR A 173 -13.71 -38.27 22.61
N GLY A 174 -14.07 -37.31 23.47
CA GLY A 174 -14.70 -37.56 24.76
C GLY A 174 -16.20 -37.24 24.88
N VAL A 175 -17.02 -37.32 23.83
CA VAL A 175 -18.50 -37.29 24.02
C VAL A 175 -19.16 -38.35 23.13
N GLY A 176 -19.13 -39.59 23.62
CA GLY A 176 -19.98 -40.67 23.14
C GLY A 176 -21.37 -40.61 23.78
N HIS A 177 -22.37 -40.80 22.93
CA HIS A 177 -23.68 -41.43 23.17
C HIS A 177 -24.60 -40.96 24.31
N GLY A 178 -25.76 -40.41 23.92
CA GLY A 178 -26.96 -40.39 24.75
C GLY A 178 -28.22 -39.86 24.04
N LEU A 179 -29.04 -40.77 23.49
CA LEU A 179 -30.52 -40.81 23.39
C LEU A 179 -31.32 -39.48 23.29
N VAL A 180 -32.37 -39.27 22.50
CA VAL A 180 -33.39 -40.16 21.91
C VAL A 180 -34.28 -39.32 20.99
N GLN A 181 -34.78 -39.94 19.93
CA GLN A 181 -35.89 -39.44 19.11
C GLN A 181 -37.19 -39.33 19.92
N SER A 182 -37.96 -38.26 19.74
CA SER A 182 -39.41 -38.37 19.92
C SER A 182 -40.14 -37.50 18.90
N SER A 183 -40.75 -38.16 17.94
CA SER A 183 -41.86 -37.66 17.14
C SER A 183 -43.04 -37.30 18.03
N ARG A 184 -43.70 -36.18 17.73
CA ARG A 184 -45.14 -36.05 17.48
C ARG A 184 -45.44 -34.66 16.92
#